data_AF-A0A2D9Z547-F1
#
_entry.id   AF-A0A2D9Z547-F1
#
_cell.length_a   1.000
_cell.length_b   1.000
_cell.length_c   1.000
_cell.angle_alpha   90.00
_cell.angle_beta   90.00
_cell.angle_gamma   90.00
#
_symmetry.space_group_name_H-M   'P 1'
#
loop_
_entity.id
_entity.type
_entity.pdbx_description
1 polymer ?
#
loop_
_entity_poly.entity_id
_entity_poly.type
_entity_poly.pdbx_seq_one_letter_code
_entity_poly.pdbx_strand_id
1 'polypeptide(L)' 'MLHSAILDVNEKLILKDALFLYVSDLQKRYYRDKMIPESSYLAKMKEVEEIVGKLKLSDLYR' A
#
# COMPACT_ATOMS: atom_id res chain seq x y z
N MET A 1 -15.81 -3.43 21.95
CA MET A 1 -15.85 -3.02 20.54
C MET A 1 -15.01 -4.01 19.74
N LEU A 2 -15.62 -4.75 18.79
CA LEU A 2 -14.96 -5.73 17.93
C LEU A 2 -13.73 -5.11 17.23
N HIS A 3 -12.53 -5.41 17.72
CA HIS A 3 -11.28 -5.14 17.00
C HIS A 3 -11.08 -6.27 16.00
N SER A 4 -11.84 -6.22 14.91
CA SER A 4 -11.68 -7.21 13.85
C SER A 4 -10.29 -7.06 13.24
N ALA A 5 -9.43 -8.06 13.42
CA ALA A 5 -8.47 -8.37 12.36
C ALA A 5 -9.33 -8.88 11.19
N ILE A 6 -9.78 -7.97 10.33
CA ILE A 6 -10.75 -8.25 9.24
C ILE A 6 -10.18 -9.24 8.23
N LEU A 7 -8.85 -9.35 8.14
CA LEU A 7 -8.19 -10.17 7.12
C LEU A 7 -7.40 -11.33 7.74
N ASP A 8 -7.62 -12.52 7.20
CA ASP A 8 -6.79 -13.69 7.43
C ASP A 8 -5.43 -13.59 6.70
N VAL A 9 -4.56 -14.59 6.89
CA VAL A 9 -3.20 -14.57 6.32
C VAL A 9 -3.22 -14.53 4.78
N ASN A 10 -4.13 -15.27 4.13
CA ASN A 10 -4.21 -15.33 2.68
C ASN A 10 -4.69 -13.99 2.11
N GLU A 11 -5.70 -13.39 2.74
CA GLU A 11 -6.21 -12.09 2.37
C GLU A 11 -5.15 -10.99 2.53
N LYS A 12 -4.33 -11.06 3.59
CA LYS A 12 -3.18 -10.15 3.76
C LYS A 12 -2.11 -10.34 2.70
N LEU A 13 -1.86 -11.57 2.23
CA LEU A 13 -0.92 -11.84 1.14
C LEU A 13 -1.42 -11.25 -0.18
N ILE A 14 -2.70 -11.44 -0.52
CA ILE A 14 -3.32 -10.84 -1.72
C ILE A 14 -3.21 -9.32 -1.65
N LEU A 15 -3.53 -8.73 -0.49
CA LEU A 15 -3.45 -7.29 -0.32
C LEU A 15 -2.02 -6.76 -0.44
N LYS A 16 -1.03 -7.49 0.09
CA LYS A 16 0.39 -7.15 -0.08
C LYS A 16 0.76 -7.08 -1.56
N ASP A 17 0.37 -8.08 -2.36
CA ASP A 17 0.67 -8.13 -3.79
C ASP A 17 -0.04 -6.99 -4.54
N ALA A 18 -1.30 -6.71 -4.20
CA ALA A 18 -2.04 -5.58 -4.76
C ALA A 18 -1.40 -4.22 -4.42
N LEU A 19 -0.94 -4.03 -3.18
CA LEU A 19 -0.24 -2.82 -2.76
C LEU A 19 1.09 -2.67 -3.48
N PHE A 20 1.82 -3.76 -3.72
CA PHE A 20 3.06 -3.73 -4.49
C PHE A 20 2.83 -3.26 -5.93
N LEU A 21 1.78 -3.77 -6.59
CA LEU A 21 1.40 -3.32 -7.93
C LEU A 21 0.99 -1.84 -7.94
N TYR A 22 0.23 -1.40 -6.93
CA TYR A 22 -0.20 -0.02 -6.79
C TYR A 22 0.97 0.94 -6.60
N VAL A 23 1.93 0.61 -5.71
CA VAL A 23 3.16 1.40 -5.52
C VAL A 23 3.96 1.47 -6.81
N SER A 24 4.09 0.35 -7.52
CA SER A 24 4.82 0.30 -8.81
C SER A 24 4.16 1.23 -9.85
N ASP A 25 2.83 1.26 -9.92
CA ASP A 25 2.09 2.18 -10.79
C ASP A 25 2.29 3.64 -10.39
N LEU A 26 2.19 3.96 -9.09
CA LEU A 26 2.43 5.32 -8.58
C LEU A 26 3.83 5.82 -8.93
N GLN A 27 4.86 4.98 -8.71
CA GLN A 27 6.24 5.30 -9.05
C GLN A 27 6.42 5.51 -10.54
N LYS A 28 5.85 4.65 -11.38
CA LYS A 28 5.86 4.81 -12.84
C LYS A 28 5.21 6.14 -13.25
N ARG A 29 4.02 6.43 -12.74
CA ARG A 29 3.25 7.65 -13.07
C ARG A 29 3.97 8.92 -12.64
N TYR A 30 4.67 8.90 -11.51
CA TYR A 30 5.41 10.04 -11.00
C TYR A 30 6.80 10.20 -11.65
N TYR A 31 7.65 9.17 -11.61
CA TYR A 31 9.04 9.29 -12.04
C TYR A 31 9.21 9.22 -13.55
N ARG A 32 8.49 8.31 -14.21
CA ARG A 32 8.67 8.06 -15.65
C ARG A 32 7.70 8.88 -16.49
N ASP A 33 6.41 8.75 -16.22
CA ASP A 33 5.38 9.30 -17.09
C ASP A 33 5.08 10.78 -16.76
N LYS A 34 5.58 11.29 -15.62
CA LYS A 34 5.38 12.67 -15.12
C LYS A 34 3.90 13.10 -15.10
N MET A 35 3.00 12.16 -14.88
CA MET A 35 1.55 12.35 -14.98
C MET A 35 0.91 12.88 -13.70
N ILE A 36 1.59 12.77 -12.57
CA ILE A 36 1.07 13.23 -11.27
C ILE A 36 2.05 14.21 -10.61
N PRO A 37 1.55 15.26 -9.95
CA PRO A 37 2.38 16.14 -9.14
C PRO A 37 3.02 15.39 -7.95
N GLU A 38 4.14 15.91 -7.47
CA GLU A 38 4.85 15.36 -6.31
C GLU A 38 3.98 15.31 -5.05
N SER A 39 3.21 16.37 -4.77
CA SER A 39 2.31 16.40 -3.62
C SER A 39 1.27 15.29 -3.67
N SER A 40 0.74 14.97 -4.85
CA SER A 40 -0.20 13.85 -5.04
C SER A 40 0.48 12.50 -4.85
N TYR A 41 1.70 12.33 -5.37
CA TYR A 41 2.49 11.11 -5.17
C TYR A 41 2.78 10.87 -3.68
N LEU A 42 3.29 11.89 -2.97
CA LEU A 42 3.61 11.79 -1.55
C LEU A 42 2.38 11.50 -0.68
N ALA A 43 1.25 12.15 -0.97
CA ALA A 43 -0.01 11.86 -0.28
C ALA A 43 -0.45 10.40 -0.48
N LYS A 44 -0.36 9.87 -1.70
CA LYS A 44 -0.72 8.47 -1.99
C LYS A 44 0.25 7.47 -1.38
N MET A 45 1.54 7.77 -1.33
CA MET A 45 2.52 6.92 -0.64
C MET A 45 2.27 6.88 0.87
N LYS A 46 1.88 8.01 1.48
CA LYS A 46 1.49 8.06 2.89
C LYS A 46 0.24 7.22 3.18
N GLU A 47 -0.78 7.28 2.32
CA GLU A 47 -1.95 6.41 2.42
C GLU A 47 -1.56 4.92 2.39
N VAL A 48 -0.61 4.53 1.53
CA VAL A 48 -0.08 3.14 1.49
C VAL A 48 0.60 2.76 2.80
N GLU A 49 1.45 3.63 3.35
CA GLU A 49 2.13 3.40 4.63
C GLU A 49 1.11 3.18 5.77
N GLU A 50 0.06 4.01 5.84
CA GLU A 50 -1.00 3.89 6.83
C GLU A 50 -1.77 2.56 6.71
N ILE A 51 -2.05 2.10 5.48
CA ILE A 51 -2.68 0.79 5.23
C ILE A 51 -1.80 -0.36 5.73
N VAL A 52 -0.50 -0.33 5.38
CA VAL A 52 0.48 -1.34 5.79
C VAL A 52 0.57 -1.41 7.31
N GLY A 53 0.66 -0.27 7.99
CA GLY A 53 0.70 -0.18 9.45
C GLY A 53 -0.59 -0.67 10.12
N LYS A 54 -1.75 -0.23 9.62
CA LYS A 54 -3.07 -0.61 10.17
C LYS A 54 -3.33 -2.12 10.10
N LEU A 55 -2.87 -2.77 9.03
CA LEU A 55 -3.10 -4.20 8.78
C LEU A 55 -1.93 -5.09 9.23
N LYS A 56 -0.86 -4.49 9.75
CA LYS A 56 0.38 -5.16 10.16
C LYS A 56 0.94 -6.04 9.04
N LEU A 57 0.95 -5.53 7.81
CA LEU A 57 1.45 -6.30 6.65
C LEU A 57 2.98 -6.42 6.67
N SER A 58 3.68 -5.57 7.42
CA SER A 58 5.12 -5.64 7.66
C SER A 58 5.56 -7.00 8.22
N ASP A 59 4.69 -7.67 8.99
CA ASP A 59 4.99 -8.95 9.63
C ASP A 59 5.10 -10.10 8.61
N LEU A 60 4.63 -9.88 7.37
CA LEU A 60 4.72 -10.84 6.26
C LEU A 60 6.02 -10.76 5.44
N TYR A 61 6.93 -9.83 5.77
CA TYR A 61 8.21 -9.64 5.08
C TYR A 61 9.38 -10.41 5.74
N ARG A 62 9.10 -11.32 6.68
CA ARG A 62 10.10 -12.19 7.32
C ARG A 62 10.27 -13.52 6.62
#